data_AF-E6LHL5-F1
#
_entry.id   AF-E6LHL5-F1
#
_cell.length_a   1.000
_cell.length_b   1.000
_cell.length_c   1.000
_cell.angle_alpha   90.00
_cell.angle_beta   90.00
_cell.angle_gamma   90.00
#
_symmetry.space_group_name_H-M   'P 1'
#
loop_
_entity.id
_entity.type
_entity.pdbx_description
1 polymer ?
#
loop_
_entity_poly.entity_id
_entity_poly.type
_entity_poly.pdbx_seq_one_letter_code
_entity_poly.pdbx_strand_id
1 'polypeptide(L)'
;MNRLANYLTKYVQNYPDLSKSEKLLINQTVEKLATSQSEDQELVVLIQSLRRFSLESELTQAGKKLLARLQRKQWLVGIVNVLPFGK
;
A
#
# COMPACT_ATOMS: atom_id res chain seq x y z
N MET A 1 13.02 -12.32 0.74
CA MET A 1 11.83 -11.85 0.00
C MET A 1 11.08 -10.85 0.88
N ASN A 2 10.86 -9.65 0.38
CA ASN A 2 10.31 -8.51 1.12
C ASN A 2 8.88 -8.84 1.63
N ARG A 3 8.61 -8.65 2.94
CA ARG A 3 7.33 -9.06 3.57
C ARG A 3 6.14 -8.31 2.98
N LEU A 4 6.33 -7.03 2.65
CA LEU A 4 5.31 -6.20 2.02
C LEU A 4 5.03 -6.66 0.59
N ALA A 5 6.07 -6.96 -0.18
CA ALA A 5 5.93 -7.49 -1.54
C ALA A 5 5.11 -8.79 -1.57
N ASN A 6 5.43 -9.75 -0.68
CA ASN A 6 4.68 -11.01 -0.59
C ASN A 6 3.21 -10.79 -0.18
N TYR A 7 2.95 -9.85 0.73
CA TYR A 7 1.57 -9.49 1.10
C TYR A 7 0.80 -8.92 -0.09
N LEU A 8 1.41 -7.99 -0.84
CA LEU A 8 0.80 -7.35 -2.01
C LEU A 8 0.53 -8.34 -3.15
N THR A 9 1.48 -9.24 -3.44
CA THR A 9 1.29 -10.31 -4.44
C THR A 9 0.13 -11.22 -4.05
N LYS A 10 0.06 -11.66 -2.78
CA LYS A 10 -1.07 -12.46 -2.28
C LYS A 10 -2.38 -11.70 -2.32
N TYR A 11 -2.35 -10.39 -2.09
CA TYR A 11 -3.54 -9.55 -2.18
C TYR A 11 -4.10 -9.54 -3.60
N VAL A 12 -3.26 -9.35 -4.62
CA VAL A 12 -3.69 -9.39 -6.03
C VAL A 12 -4.29 -10.75 -6.40
N GLN A 13 -3.69 -11.84 -5.91
CA GLN A 13 -4.18 -13.20 -6.15
C GLN A 13 -5.53 -13.48 -5.47
N ASN A 14 -5.74 -12.97 -4.26
CA ASN A 14 -6.94 -13.23 -3.47
C ASN A 14 -8.13 -12.31 -3.81
N TYR A 15 -7.89 -11.19 -4.51
CA TYR A 15 -8.93 -10.23 -4.87
C TYR A 15 -9.01 -10.07 -6.39
N PRO A 16 -9.67 -11.02 -7.10
CA PRO A 16 -9.78 -10.98 -8.56
C PRO A 16 -10.55 -9.75 -9.06
N ASP A 17 -11.40 -9.18 -8.21
CA ASP A 17 -12.25 -8.00 -8.44
C ASP A 17 -11.46 -6.69 -8.55
N LEU A 18 -10.15 -6.69 -8.24
CA LEU A 18 -9.29 -5.53 -8.46
C LEU A 18 -9.28 -5.14 -9.94
N SER A 19 -9.37 -3.84 -10.20
CA SER A 19 -9.30 -3.29 -11.55
C SER A 19 -7.92 -3.56 -12.17
N LYS A 20 -7.84 -3.52 -13.50
CA LYS A 20 -6.57 -3.68 -14.21
C LYS A 20 -5.54 -2.64 -13.74
N SER A 21 -5.98 -1.40 -13.52
CA SER A 21 -5.15 -0.30 -13.02
C SER A 21 -4.64 -0.56 -11.60
N GLU A 22 -5.49 -1.07 -10.71
CA GLU A 22 -5.09 -1.41 -9.33
C GLU A 22 -4.07 -2.56 -9.31
N LYS A 23 -4.30 -3.62 -10.10
CA LYS A 23 -3.36 -4.74 -10.22
C LYS A 23 -2.01 -4.28 -10.77
N LEU A 24 -2.02 -3.43 -11.79
CA LEU A 24 -0.81 -2.84 -12.36
C LEU A 24 -0.04 -2.04 -11.31
N LEU A 25 -0.72 -1.17 -10.58
CA LEU A 25 -0.12 -0.34 -9.53
C LEU A 25 0.53 -1.21 -8.43
N ILE A 26 -0.19 -2.22 -7.94
CA ILE A 26 0.31 -3.11 -6.90
C ILE A 26 1.52 -3.92 -7.39
N ASN A 27 1.48 -4.43 -8.62
CA ASN A 27 2.60 -5.16 -9.20
C ASN A 27 3.83 -4.27 -9.40
N GLN A 28 3.64 -3.03 -9.87
CA GLN A 28 4.74 -2.05 -9.98
C GLN A 28 5.36 -1.76 -8.61
N THR A 29 4.56 -1.63 -7.54
CA THR A 29 5.10 -1.48 -6.18
C THR A 29 5.85 -2.73 -5.73
N VAL A 30 5.36 -3.94 -6.04
CA VAL A 30 6.06 -5.20 -5.72
C VAL A 30 7.43 -5.28 -6.41
N GLU A 31 7.52 -4.90 -7.68
CA GLU A 31 8.77 -4.84 -8.43
C GLU A 31 9.72 -3.81 -7.82
N LYS A 32 9.21 -2.60 -7.51
CA LYS A 32 10.01 -1.58 -6.84
C LYS A 32 10.48 -2.02 -5.46
N LEU A 33 9.67 -2.72 -4.68
CA LEU A 33 10.06 -3.26 -3.37
C LEU A 33 11.15 -4.34 -3.46
N ALA A 34 11.36 -4.95 -4.64
CA ALA A 34 12.46 -5.87 -4.87
C ALA A 34 13.79 -5.14 -5.10
N THR A 35 13.75 -3.90 -5.61
CA THR A 35 14.94 -3.11 -5.98
C THR A 35 15.19 -1.91 -5.08
N SER A 36 14.19 -1.46 -4.33
CA SER A 36 14.20 -0.22 -3.56
C SER A 36 14.78 -0.44 -2.17
N GLN A 37 15.59 0.52 -1.71
CA GLN A 37 16.29 0.46 -0.42
C GLN A 37 15.39 0.85 0.77
N SER A 38 14.22 1.46 0.49
CA SER A 38 13.29 1.96 1.50
C SER A 38 11.86 1.46 1.26
N GLU A 39 11.46 0.43 2.02
CA GLU A 39 10.10 -0.13 1.96
C GLU A 39 9.02 0.89 2.33
N ASP A 40 9.32 1.76 3.30
CA ASP A 40 8.38 2.78 3.79
C ASP A 40 8.09 3.82 2.71
N GLN A 41 9.08 4.20 1.91
CA GLN A 41 8.89 5.14 0.81
C GLN A 41 7.98 4.55 -0.27
N GLU A 42 8.21 3.30 -0.66
CA GLU A 42 7.35 2.61 -1.64
C GLU A 42 5.93 2.43 -1.11
N LEU A 43 5.77 2.17 0.20
CA LEU A 43 4.46 2.08 0.85
C LEU A 43 3.73 3.43 0.86
N VAL A 44 4.43 4.53 1.12
CA VAL A 44 3.87 5.90 1.03
C VAL A 44 3.40 6.20 -0.39
N VAL A 45 4.22 5.89 -1.40
CA VAL A 45 3.87 6.09 -2.81
C VAL A 45 2.63 5.27 -3.18
N LEU A 46 2.58 3.99 -2.80
CA LEU A 46 1.41 3.13 -3.04
C LEU A 46 0.13 3.70 -2.41
N ILE A 47 0.21 4.17 -1.16
CA ILE A 47 -0.93 4.79 -0.47
C ILE A 47 -1.39 6.06 -1.16
N GLN A 48 -0.46 6.91 -1.62
CA GLN A 48 -0.79 8.14 -2.34
C GLN A 48 -1.47 7.85 -3.68
N SER A 49 -0.94 6.89 -4.44
CA SER A 49 -1.55 6.45 -5.69
C SER A 49 -2.95 5.89 -5.46
N LEU A 50 -3.13 4.97 -4.51
CA LEU A 50 -4.46 4.47 -4.15
C LEU A 50 -5.38 5.60 -3.64
N ARG A 51 -4.88 6.59 -2.90
CA ARG A 51 -5.71 7.77 -2.54
C ARG A 51 -6.21 8.50 -3.78
N ARG A 52 -5.35 8.74 -4.76
CA ARG A 52 -5.72 9.44 -5.99
C ARG A 52 -6.78 8.68 -6.77
N PHE A 53 -6.59 7.38 -6.98
CA PHE A 53 -7.60 6.52 -7.60
C PHE A 53 -8.93 6.52 -6.80
N SER A 54 -8.88 6.68 -5.47
CA SER A 54 -10.08 6.75 -4.63
C SER A 54 -10.84 8.05 -4.82
N LEU A 55 -10.14 9.16 -5.06
CA LEU A 55 -10.74 10.47 -5.33
C LEU A 55 -11.38 10.51 -6.72
N GLU A 56 -10.75 9.85 -7.69
CA GLU A 56 -11.25 9.72 -9.07
C GLU A 56 -12.38 8.67 -9.20
N SER A 57 -12.81 8.05 -8.09
CA SER A 57 -13.82 6.98 -8.02
C SER A 57 -13.51 5.71 -8.85
N GLU A 58 -12.27 5.54 -9.27
CA GLU A 58 -11.80 4.39 -10.05
C GLU A 58 -11.44 3.16 -9.19
N LEU A 59 -11.54 3.32 -7.86
CA LEU A 59 -11.05 2.35 -6.90
C LEU A 59 -12.15 1.35 -6.51
N THR A 60 -11.83 0.07 -6.66
CA THR A 60 -12.74 -1.03 -6.34
C THR A 60 -12.90 -1.16 -4.82
N GLN A 61 -13.92 -1.90 -4.39
CA GLN A 61 -14.08 -2.17 -2.95
C GLN A 61 -12.85 -2.89 -2.36
N ALA A 62 -12.21 -3.77 -3.14
CA ALA A 62 -10.98 -4.44 -2.75
C ALA A 62 -9.84 -3.42 -2.59
N GLY A 63 -9.62 -2.54 -3.56
CA GLY A 63 -8.59 -1.52 -3.42
C GLY A 63 -8.86 -0.57 -2.25
N LYS A 64 -10.12 -0.21 -1.95
CA LYS A 64 -10.46 0.68 -0.81
C LYS A 64 -10.11 -0.01 0.51
N LYS A 65 -10.39 -1.32 0.61
CA LYS A 65 -9.96 -2.14 1.76
C LYS A 65 -8.44 -2.22 1.87
N LEU A 66 -7.72 -2.33 0.74
CA LEU A 66 -6.26 -2.30 0.71
C LEU A 66 -5.73 -0.96 1.23
N LEU A 67 -6.22 0.16 0.69
CA LEU A 67 -5.87 1.51 1.11
C LEU A 67 -6.07 1.71 2.62
N ALA A 68 -7.23 1.33 3.14
CA ALA A 68 -7.55 1.44 4.57
C ALA A 68 -6.67 0.56 5.46
N ARG A 69 -6.19 -0.59 4.96
CA ARG A 69 -5.22 -1.43 5.67
C ARG A 69 -3.81 -0.84 5.66
N LEU A 70 -3.37 -0.34 4.50
CA LEU A 70 -2.04 0.26 4.33
C LEU A 70 -1.91 1.57 5.12
N GLN A 71 -2.93 2.44 5.08
CA GLN A 71 -2.97 3.67 5.88
C GLN A 71 -2.91 3.40 7.39
N ARG A 72 -3.62 2.38 7.88
CA ARG A 72 -3.53 1.99 9.29
C ARG A 72 -2.13 1.52 9.69
N LYS A 73 -1.43 0.81 8.81
CA LYS A 73 -0.02 0.43 9.03
C LYS A 73 0.91 1.65 9.00
N GLN A 74 0.71 2.59 8.08
CA GLN A 74 1.48 3.84 8.02
C GLN A 74 1.32 4.69 9.28
N TRP A 75 0.12 4.74 9.87
CA TRP A 75 -0.13 5.41 11.14
C TRP A 75 0.64 4.79 12.30
N LEU A 76 0.82 3.46 12.34
CA LEU A 76 1.60 2.82 13.41
C LEU A 76 3.08 3.21 13.34
N VAL A 77 3.64 3.36 12.14
CA VAL A 77 5.04 3.81 11.98
C VAL A 77 5.17 5.31 12.29
N GLY A 78 4.21 6.13 11.84
CA GLY A 78 4.18 7.56 12.13
C GLY A 78 3.93 7.90 13.61
N ILE A 79 3.08 7.14 14.31
CA ILE A 79 2.81 7.36 15.74
C ILE A 79 4.01 6.93 16.59
N VAL A 80 4.73 5.87 16.24
CA VAL A 80 5.94 5.46 16.99
C VAL A 80 7.07 6.48 16.83
N ASN A 81 7.14 7.21 15.71
CA ASN A 81 8.13 8.28 15.50
C ASN A 81 7.66 9.68 15.93
N VAL A 82 6.39 9.88 16.27
CA VAL A 82 5.81 11.20 16.62
C VAL A 82 5.13 11.20 18.01
N LEU A 83 5.18 10.10 18.77
CA LEU A 83 4.88 10.16 20.20
C LEU A 83 6.14 10.59 20.97
N PRO A 84 6.21 11.82 21.50
CA PRO A 84 7.04 12.06 22.65
C PRO A 84 6.41 11.29 23.82
N PHE A 85 6.76 10.03 23.99
CA PHE A 85 6.74 9.44 25.34
C PHE A 85 7.88 10.12 26.11
N GLY A 86 7.63 11.36 26.52
CA GLY A 86 8.65 12.29 26.96
C GLY A 86 8.10 13.31 27.94
N LYS A 87 7.81 12.80 29.14
CA LYS A 87 7.45 13.45 30.42
C LYS A 87 5.97 13.79 30.64
#